data_AF-A0A936KWL5-F1
#
_entry.id   AF-A0A936KWL5-F1
#
_cell.length_a   1.000
_cell.length_b   1.000
_cell.length_c   1.000
_cell.angle_alpha   90.00
_cell.angle_beta   90.00
_cell.angle_gamma   90.00
#
_symmetry.space_group_name_H-M   'P 1'
#
loop_
_entity.id
_entity.type
_entity.pdbx_description
1 polymer ?
#
loop_
_entity_poly.entity_id
_entity_poly.type
_entity_poly.pdbx_seq_one_letter_code
_entity_poly.pdbx_strand_id
1 'polypeptide(L)'
;MKKLLLAMTALALVALMPAVSMAGESDTCKGCHNGSVAPSVDTLKSKYKTADELVAGAKNVKNPMMQAVQADEAKLKAAAAEIVK
;
A
#
# COMPACT_ATOMS: atom_id res chain seq x y z
N MET A 1 22.67 30.54 -27.47
CA MET A 1 21.58 30.95 -26.54
C MET A 1 20.28 30.16 -26.72
N LYS A 2 19.73 29.98 -27.94
CA LYS A 2 18.51 29.18 -28.16
C LYS A 2 18.56 27.74 -27.60
N LYS A 3 19.70 27.05 -27.72
CA LYS A 3 19.90 25.68 -27.19
C LYS A 3 19.91 25.61 -25.66
N LEU A 4 20.34 26.70 -25.00
CA LEU A 4 20.39 26.78 -23.53
C LEU A 4 18.99 27.02 -22.96
N LEU A 5 18.21 27.89 -23.61
CA LEU A 5 16.81 28.16 -23.25
C LEU A 5 15.93 26.91 -23.38
N LEU A 6 16.14 26.12 -24.43
CA LEU A 6 15.44 24.84 -24.65
C LEU A 6 15.78 23.77 -23.60
N ALA A 7 17.03 23.74 -23.14
CA ALA A 7 17.44 22.81 -22.09
C ALA A 7 16.84 23.18 -20.72
N MET A 8 16.75 24.48 -20.41
CA MET A 8 16.16 24.94 -19.15
C MET A 8 14.64 24.74 -19.09
N THR A 9 13.92 24.91 -20.22
CA THR A 9 12.48 24.62 -20.27
C THR A 9 12.19 23.12 -20.17
N ALA A 10 13.03 22.26 -20.75
CA ALA A 10 12.88 20.81 -20.61
C ALA A 10 13.10 20.34 -19.16
N LEU A 11 14.07 20.93 -18.45
CA LEU A 11 14.36 20.60 -17.05
C LEU A 11 13.27 21.09 -16.10
N ALA A 12 12.68 22.26 -16.38
CA ALA A 12 11.55 22.80 -15.62
C ALA A 12 10.28 21.93 -15.76
N LEU A 13 10.08 21.27 -16.91
CA LEU A 13 8.91 20.41 -17.14
C LEU A 13 8.95 19.11 -16.33
N VAL A 14 10.14 18.56 -16.07
CA VAL A 14 10.31 17.37 -15.20
C VAL A 14 10.11 17.73 -13.73
N ALA A 15 10.54 18.92 -13.30
CA ALA A 15 10.35 19.40 -11.93
C ALA A 15 8.89 19.75 -11.59
N LEU A 16 8.05 19.98 -12.61
CA LEU A 16 6.63 20.25 -12.45
C LEU A 16 5.74 19.00 -12.53
N MET A 17 6.31 17.81 -12.78
CA MET A 17 5.53 16.58 -12.68
C MET A 17 5.16 16.39 -11.20
N PRO A 18 3.87 16.48 -10.83
CA PRO A 18 3.46 16.17 -9.48
C PRO A 18 3.94 14.74 -9.22
N ALA A 19 4.64 14.53 -8.09
CA ALA A 19 4.90 13.18 -7.63
C ALA A 19 3.53 12.52 -7.46
N VAL A 20 3.13 11.73 -8.45
CA VAL A 20 1.92 10.93 -8.39
C VAL A 20 2.16 9.90 -7.29
N SER A 21 1.78 10.27 -6.06
CA SER A 21 1.76 9.35 -4.94
C SER A 21 0.70 8.32 -5.30
N MET A 22 1.13 7.22 -5.91
CA MET A 22 0.28 6.05 -6.09
C MET A 22 -0.18 5.67 -4.69
N ALA A 23 -1.49 5.75 -4.43
CA ALA A 23 -2.06 5.19 -3.21
C ALA A 23 -1.62 3.72 -3.15
N GLY A 24 -0.95 3.34 -2.07
CA GLY A 24 -0.38 2.01 -1.92
C GLY A 24 -1.48 0.96 -1.78
N GLU A 25 -1.19 -0.28 -2.11
CA GLU A 25 -2.14 -1.38 -2.03
C GLU A 25 -2.74 -1.54 -0.62
N SER A 26 -2.00 -1.16 0.42
CA SER A 26 -2.45 -1.12 1.82
C SER A 26 -3.51 -0.04 2.11
N ASP A 27 -3.64 1.00 1.29
CA ASP A 27 -4.66 2.03 1.48
C ASP A 27 -6.07 1.46 1.33
N THR A 28 -6.25 0.48 0.44
CA THR A 28 -7.54 -0.22 0.31
C THR A 28 -7.87 -1.09 1.53
N CYS A 29 -6.85 -1.50 2.30
CA CYS A 29 -7.03 -2.26 3.53
C CYS A 29 -7.43 -1.36 4.71
N LYS A 30 -7.00 -0.09 4.73
CA LYS A 30 -7.31 0.89 5.79
C LYS A 30 -8.81 1.17 5.93
N GLY A 31 -9.60 0.97 4.88
CA GLY A 31 -11.05 1.12 4.94
C GLY A 31 -11.70 0.25 6.03
N CYS A 32 -11.22 -0.98 6.21
CA CYS A 32 -11.67 -1.88 7.27
C CYS A 32 -10.69 -1.93 8.45
N HIS A 33 -9.38 -1.92 8.19
CA HIS A 33 -8.32 -1.97 9.21
C HIS A 33 -7.99 -0.60 9.79
N ASN A 34 -8.99 0.04 10.40
CA ASN A 34 -8.92 1.38 11.00
C ASN A 34 -8.97 1.37 12.54
N GLY A 35 -9.05 0.20 13.18
CA GLY A 35 -9.17 0.05 14.64
C GLY A 35 -10.60 -0.03 15.15
N SER A 36 -11.61 0.30 14.34
CA SER A 36 -13.02 0.23 14.70
C SER A 36 -13.72 -1.00 14.12
N VAL A 37 -13.56 -1.25 12.81
CA VAL A 37 -14.22 -2.39 12.12
C VAL A 37 -13.36 -3.65 12.18
N ALA A 38 -12.05 -3.49 12.02
CA ALA A 38 -11.04 -4.51 12.18
C ALA A 38 -9.80 -3.89 12.85
N PRO A 39 -8.87 -4.71 13.38
CA PRO A 39 -7.64 -4.21 13.98
C PRO A 39 -6.92 -3.21 13.07
N SER A 40 -6.41 -2.10 13.61
CA SER A 40 -5.71 -1.11 12.80
C SER A 40 -4.49 -1.70 12.10
N VAL A 41 -4.05 -1.07 11.01
CA VAL A 41 -2.80 -1.44 10.33
C VAL A 41 -1.62 -1.45 11.31
N ASP A 42 -1.53 -0.49 12.24
CA ASP A 42 -0.49 -0.48 13.27
C ASP A 42 -0.57 -1.67 14.23
N THR A 43 -1.79 -2.12 14.53
CA THR A 43 -2.01 -3.34 15.33
C THR A 43 -1.55 -4.58 14.55
N LEU A 44 -1.80 -4.64 13.24
CA LEU A 44 -1.32 -5.72 12.38
C LEU A 44 0.20 -5.75 12.33
N LYS A 45 0.86 -4.61 12.13
CA LYS A 45 2.32 -4.46 12.12
C LYS A 45 2.96 -4.84 13.47
N SER A 46 2.27 -4.55 14.57
CA SER A 46 2.73 -4.94 15.90
C SER A 46 2.64 -6.45 16.11
N LYS A 47 1.60 -7.09 15.56
CA LYS A 47 1.32 -8.52 15.70
C LYS A 47 2.17 -9.40 14.78
N TYR A 48 2.31 -9.03 13.52
CA TYR A 48 3.02 -9.81 12.51
C TYR A 48 4.34 -9.13 12.15
N LYS A 49 5.44 -9.87 12.19
CA LYS A 49 6.79 -9.32 12.00
C LYS A 49 7.27 -9.42 10.57
N THR A 50 6.62 -10.25 9.77
CA THR A 50 6.94 -10.42 8.34
C THR A 50 5.69 -10.37 7.48
N ALA A 51 5.88 -10.09 6.18
CA ALA A 51 4.78 -10.09 5.22
C ALA A 51 4.13 -11.48 5.11
N ASP A 52 4.94 -12.54 5.12
CA ASP A 52 4.45 -13.93 5.02
C ASP A 52 3.57 -14.32 6.22
N GLU A 53 3.97 -13.93 7.43
CA GLU A 53 3.16 -14.14 8.64
C GLU A 53 1.82 -13.41 8.55
N LEU A 54 1.82 -12.16 8.07
CA LEU A 54 0.61 -11.38 7.89
C LEU A 54 -0.31 -11.98 6.82
N VAL A 55 0.23 -12.42 5.68
CA VAL A 55 -0.54 -13.08 4.61
C VAL A 55 -1.12 -14.40 5.12
N ALA A 56 -0.34 -15.23 5.82
CA ALA A 56 -0.82 -16.46 6.41
C ALA A 56 -1.93 -16.20 7.44
N GLY A 57 -1.78 -15.16 8.28
CA GLY A 57 -2.81 -14.72 9.21
C GLY A 57 -4.08 -14.26 8.51
N ALA A 58 -3.95 -13.48 7.42
CA ALA A 58 -5.08 -13.00 6.62
C ALA A 58 -5.84 -14.15 5.95
N LYS A 59 -5.15 -15.16 5.40
CA LYS A 59 -5.80 -16.34 4.78
C LYS A 59 -6.53 -17.23 5.77
N ASN A 60 -6.16 -17.19 7.06
CA ASN A 60 -6.74 -18.02 8.11
C ASN A 60 -7.81 -17.32 8.96
N VAL A 61 -8.07 -16.03 8.74
CA VAL A 61 -9.06 -15.31 9.56
C VAL A 61 -10.48 -15.77 9.24
N LYS A 62 -11.23 -16.15 10.27
CA LYS A 62 -12.60 -16.67 10.13
C LYS A 62 -13.67 -15.56 10.15
N ASN A 63 -13.34 -14.37 9.67
CA ASN A 63 -14.27 -13.25 9.63
C ASN A 63 -14.92 -13.19 8.22
N PRO A 64 -16.26 -13.26 8.10
CA PRO A 64 -16.96 -13.18 6.81
C PRO A 64 -16.60 -11.95 5.98
N MET A 65 -16.30 -10.81 6.62
CA MET A 65 -15.93 -9.58 5.90
C MET A 65 -14.59 -9.69 5.17
N MET A 66 -13.65 -10.52 5.66
CA MET A 66 -12.35 -10.73 5.02
C MET A 66 -12.41 -11.73 3.87
N GLN A 67 -13.47 -12.54 3.74
CA GLN A 67 -13.55 -13.58 2.72
C GLN A 67 -13.41 -13.03 1.30
N ALA A 68 -13.93 -11.82 1.04
CA ALA A 68 -13.86 -11.18 -0.27
C ALA A 68 -12.43 -10.88 -0.74
N VAL A 69 -11.47 -10.75 0.18
CA VAL A 69 -10.07 -10.44 -0.12
C VAL A 69 -9.11 -11.59 0.16
N GLN A 70 -9.55 -12.64 0.88
CA GLN A 70 -8.72 -13.79 1.25
C GLN A 70 -8.21 -14.60 0.07
N ALA A 71 -8.98 -14.66 -1.01
CA ALA A 71 -8.61 -15.41 -2.21
C ALA A 71 -7.57 -14.68 -3.08
N ASP A 72 -7.43 -13.36 -2.92
CA ASP A 72 -6.52 -12.55 -3.72
C ASP A 72 -5.13 -12.49 -3.07
N GLU A 73 -4.35 -13.55 -3.28
CA GLU A 73 -3.02 -13.69 -2.69
C GLU A 73 -2.05 -12.59 -3.15
N ALA A 74 -2.18 -12.11 -4.39
CA ALA A 74 -1.34 -11.03 -4.91
C ALA A 74 -1.60 -9.73 -4.15
N LYS A 75 -2.88 -9.39 -3.96
CA LYS A 75 -3.28 -8.21 -3.16
C LYS A 75 -2.84 -8.33 -1.71
N LEU A 76 -2.98 -9.51 -1.10
CA LEU A 76 -2.53 -9.73 0.27
C LEU A 76 -1.01 -9.55 0.41
N LYS A 77 -0.21 -10.07 -0.51
CA LYS A 77 1.24 -9.92 -0.50
C LYS A 77 1.67 -8.47 -0.68
N ALA A 78 1.07 -7.75 -1.64
CA ALA A 78 1.37 -6.35 -1.88
C ALA A 78 1.06 -5.48 -0.65
N ALA A 79 -0.16 -5.60 -0.10
CA ALA A 79 -0.53 -4.88 1.11
C ALA A 79 0.34 -5.27 2.32
N ALA A 80 0.65 -6.55 2.50
CA ALA A 80 1.47 -7.01 3.61
C ALA A 80 2.91 -6.45 3.53
N ALA A 81 3.49 -6.40 2.33
CA ALA A 81 4.82 -5.83 2.10
C ALA A 81 4.88 -4.35 2.49
N GLU A 82 3.81 -3.59 2.26
CA GLU A 82 3.73 -2.18 2.68
C GLU A 82 3.51 -2.02 4.19
N ILE A 83 2.67 -2.86 4.79
CA ILE A 83 2.30 -2.77 6.22
C ILE A 83 3.47 -3.09 7.13
N VAL A 84 4.27 -4.10 6.80
CA VAL A 84 5.39 -4.57 7.63
C VAL A 84 6.73 -3.94 7.27
N LYS A 85 6.78 -3.06 6.26
CA LYS A 85 7.95 -2.24 5.91
C LYS A 85 8.31 -1.28 7.03
#